data_AF-A0A2R6K243-F1
#
_entry.id   AF-A0A2R6K243-F1
#
_cell.length_a   1.000
_cell.length_b   1.000
_cell.length_c   1.000
_cell.angle_alpha   90.00
_cell.angle_beta   90.00
_cell.angle_gamma   90.00
#
_symmetry.space_group_name_H-M   'P 1'
#
loop_
_entity.id
_entity.type
_entity.pdbx_description
1 polymer ?
#
loop_
_entity_poly.entity_id
_entity_poly.type
_entity_poly.pdbx_seq_one_letter_code
_entity_poly.pdbx_strand_id
1 'polypeptide(L)'
;MGSRAKVLFPSRHRSTTADEPSRERSKSGYGGSEPVVAFIDLMEAHEPHRDTLGYDRSRYAGTVPRGWSSQGLKAWDVVDDPAGHAGAIERYRALYGASIEYLDRVVSGFIDRLLDATDRETTVVLTADHGENLALPADDGLFGHVTSLSEGVIHVPLVLINPPAGYPERIEGTFSHLDLRRLVAGLAHGETPSVANRRGPAAAEVIGVTPSNDPLVERDPDRWDRLVRCVYENAAKHVWDSRGDYTEYEIDPERPCWQRRADVDADVSATNADVNTDTDTNASPPAWATDFFAVRAGEYRRSVAAPYDDRVENRRGGVLDPGVERRLEELGYR
;
A
#
# COMPACT_ATOMS: atom_id res chain seq x y z
N MET A 1 -18.87 11.77 -29.47
CA MET A 1 -17.76 12.33 -30.30
C MET A 1 -16.59 12.53 -29.36
N GLY A 2 -15.61 11.61 -29.41
CA GLY A 2 -14.60 11.45 -28.36
C GLY A 2 -13.43 12.41 -28.49
N SER A 3 -12.92 12.88 -27.36
CA SER A 3 -11.59 13.47 -27.25
C SER A 3 -10.76 12.60 -26.31
N ARG A 4 -9.75 11.93 -26.87
CA ARG A 4 -8.72 11.20 -26.12
C ARG A 4 -7.64 12.20 -25.74
N ALA A 5 -7.39 12.39 -24.44
CA ALA A 5 -6.16 13.05 -23.99
C ALA A 5 -4.97 12.10 -24.26
N LYS A 6 -4.07 12.52 -25.14
CA LYS A 6 -2.75 11.92 -25.34
C LYS A 6 -1.73 12.79 -24.60
N VAL A 7 -0.99 12.21 -23.66
CA VAL A 7 0.23 12.83 -23.12
C VAL A 7 1.38 12.46 -24.06
N LEU A 8 2.03 13.46 -24.65
CA LEU A 8 3.16 13.30 -25.58
C LEU A 8 4.36 14.02 -24.96
N PHE A 9 5.38 13.27 -24.56
CA PHE A 9 6.67 13.85 -24.17
C PHE A 9 7.52 14.09 -25.42
N PRO A 10 8.08 15.29 -25.64
CA PRO A 10 9.08 15.48 -26.69
C PRO A 10 10.42 14.93 -26.21
N SER A 11 10.82 13.77 -26.74
CA SER A 11 12.22 13.35 -26.78
C SER A 11 13.00 14.26 -27.73
N ARG A 12 14.06 14.91 -27.24
CA ARG A 12 15.17 15.35 -28.08
C ARG A 12 16.51 15.14 -27.38
N HIS A 13 17.24 14.14 -27.85
CA HIS A 13 18.70 14.19 -27.90
C HIS A 13 19.15 15.28 -28.90
N ARG A 14 20.01 16.20 -28.46
CA ARG A 14 21.28 16.55 -29.14
C ARG A 14 22.10 17.55 -28.32
N SER A 15 23.33 17.12 -28.03
CA SER A 15 24.63 17.80 -28.16
C SER A 15 24.72 19.32 -27.93
N THR A 16 25.58 19.64 -26.96
CA THR A 16 26.26 20.90 -26.61
C THR A 16 26.56 21.88 -27.76
N THR A 17 26.26 23.16 -27.53
CA THR A 17 27.21 24.30 -27.54
C THR A 17 26.59 25.52 -26.84
N ALA A 18 27.44 26.28 -26.16
CA ALA A 18 27.13 27.40 -25.27
C ALA A 18 26.44 28.59 -25.98
N ASP A 19 25.44 29.14 -25.30
CA ASP A 19 25.28 30.58 -25.01
C ASP A 19 24.03 30.72 -24.13
N GLU A 20 24.18 31.33 -22.95
CA GLU A 20 23.03 31.80 -22.18
C GLU A 20 22.36 32.95 -22.92
N PRO A 21 21.02 32.89 -23.02
CA PRO A 21 20.28 34.05 -22.58
C PRO A 21 19.14 33.65 -21.64
N SER A 22 18.92 34.50 -20.65
CA SER A 22 17.72 34.64 -19.82
C SER A 22 16.46 34.10 -20.50
N ARG A 23 16.09 32.85 -20.19
CA ARG A 23 14.80 32.28 -20.59
C ARG A 23 13.77 32.66 -19.54
N GLU A 24 13.12 33.78 -19.80
CA GLU A 24 11.71 33.95 -19.41
C GLU A 24 10.96 32.72 -19.95
N ARG A 25 10.70 31.75 -19.07
CA ARG A 25 9.92 30.56 -19.42
C ARG A 25 8.50 31.06 -19.63
N SER A 26 8.12 31.26 -20.89
CA SER A 26 6.71 31.48 -21.20
C SER A 26 5.93 30.26 -20.72
N LYS A 27 5.02 30.49 -19.78
CA LYS A 27 4.06 29.51 -19.27
C LYS A 27 3.06 29.19 -20.40
N SER A 28 3.47 28.36 -21.35
CA SER A 28 2.68 27.91 -22.50
C SER A 28 2.57 26.38 -22.42
N GLY A 29 1.42 25.73 -22.53
CA GLY A 29 0.07 26.19 -22.79
C GLY A 29 -0.84 24.96 -22.87
N TYR A 30 -1.68 24.78 -21.86
CA TYR A 30 -2.95 24.05 -21.96
C TYR A 30 -4.02 25.05 -21.50
N GLY A 31 -4.43 25.92 -22.41
CA GLY A 31 -5.21 27.14 -22.16
C GLY A 31 -6.70 26.92 -21.87
N GLY A 32 -7.06 25.86 -21.14
CA GLY A 32 -8.41 25.72 -20.58
C GLY A 32 -8.47 26.32 -19.19
N SER A 33 -9.53 27.07 -18.88
CA SER A 33 -9.81 27.53 -17.51
C SER A 33 -10.31 26.41 -16.59
N GLU A 34 -10.59 25.24 -17.16
CA GLU A 34 -11.16 24.10 -16.44
C GLU A 34 -10.15 23.48 -15.45
N PRO A 35 -10.60 23.03 -14.27
CA PRO A 35 -9.77 22.27 -13.34
C PRO A 35 -9.15 21.03 -14.01
N VAL A 36 -7.93 20.69 -13.61
CA VAL A 36 -7.24 19.49 -14.10
C VAL A 36 -7.03 18.55 -12.94
N VAL A 37 -7.37 17.27 -13.15
CA VAL A 37 -7.00 16.18 -12.25
C VAL A 37 -5.99 15.31 -12.99
N ALA A 38 -4.82 15.11 -12.40
CA ALA A 38 -3.78 14.22 -12.90
C ALA A 38 -3.57 13.10 -11.88
N PHE A 39 -3.65 11.85 -12.36
CA PHE A 39 -3.29 10.67 -11.59
C PHE A 39 -1.96 10.15 -12.13
N ILE A 40 -0.97 10.05 -11.25
CA ILE A 40 0.38 9.57 -11.58
C ILE A 40 0.63 8.37 -10.67
N ASP A 41 0.80 7.22 -11.30
CA ASP A 41 1.13 5.96 -10.63
C ASP A 41 2.60 5.63 -10.91
N LEU A 42 3.36 5.36 -9.85
CA LEU A 42 4.81 5.15 -9.90
C LEU A 42 5.10 3.72 -9.42
N MET A 43 5.94 3.01 -10.16
CA MET A 43 6.29 1.61 -9.87
C MET A 43 7.60 1.48 -9.09
N GLU A 44 8.32 2.57 -8.84
CA GLU A 44 9.50 2.56 -7.99
C GLU A 44 9.18 2.06 -6.57
N ALA A 45 10.13 1.34 -5.97
CA ALA A 45 9.99 0.60 -4.71
C ALA A 45 9.15 -0.69 -4.76
N HIS A 46 8.49 -0.99 -5.88
CA HIS A 46 7.95 -2.33 -6.13
C HIS A 46 9.07 -3.31 -6.54
N GLU A 47 8.92 -4.59 -6.17
CA GLU A 47 9.84 -5.65 -6.59
C GLU A 47 9.79 -5.93 -8.11
N PRO A 48 10.85 -6.46 -8.74
CA PRO A 48 12.13 -6.87 -8.16
C PRO A 48 13.09 -5.70 -7.89
N HIS A 49 13.75 -5.74 -6.75
CA HIS A 49 14.79 -4.80 -6.35
C HIS A 49 16.12 -5.17 -6.97
N ARG A 50 16.71 -4.22 -7.69
CA ARG A 50 18.04 -4.33 -8.27
C ARG A 50 18.70 -2.95 -8.31
N ASP A 51 20.02 -2.98 -8.38
CA ASP A 51 20.82 -1.78 -8.65
C ASP A 51 20.31 -1.05 -9.90
N THR A 52 19.88 0.20 -9.72
CA THR A 52 19.19 0.99 -10.74
C THR A 52 19.89 2.33 -10.93
N LEU A 53 19.93 2.81 -12.18
CA LEU A 53 20.56 4.08 -12.51
C LEU A 53 19.86 5.22 -11.75
N GLY A 54 20.66 6.02 -11.03
CA GLY A 54 20.17 7.15 -10.24
C GLY A 54 20.10 6.87 -8.74
N TYR A 55 20.19 5.60 -8.31
CA TYR A 55 20.31 5.31 -6.89
C TYR A 55 21.67 5.78 -6.37
N ASP A 56 21.69 6.30 -5.13
CA ASP A 56 22.94 6.58 -4.45
C ASP A 56 23.58 5.26 -3.99
N ARG A 57 24.55 4.80 -4.78
CA ARG A 57 25.27 3.55 -4.51
C ARG A 57 25.96 3.52 -3.16
N SER A 58 26.31 4.67 -2.58
CA SER A 58 27.01 4.71 -1.30
C SER A 58 26.16 4.13 -0.16
N ARG A 59 24.82 4.15 -0.29
CA ARG A 59 23.89 3.62 0.71
C ARG A 59 23.84 2.10 0.81
N TYR A 60 24.29 1.39 -0.22
CA TYR A 60 24.25 -0.08 -0.27
C TYR A 60 25.57 -0.69 -0.75
N ALA A 61 26.62 0.13 -0.89
CA ALA A 61 27.96 -0.34 -1.20
C ALA A 61 28.47 -1.23 -0.06
N GLY A 62 28.99 -2.41 -0.41
CA GLY A 62 29.46 -3.40 0.56
C GLY A 62 28.38 -4.39 1.02
N THR A 63 27.11 -3.98 1.04
CA THR A 63 25.98 -4.88 1.35
C THR A 63 25.49 -5.64 0.12
N VAL A 64 25.33 -4.94 -1.01
CA VAL A 64 24.71 -5.50 -2.23
C VAL A 64 25.78 -5.79 -3.29
N PRO A 65 26.02 -7.06 -3.66
CA PRO A 65 26.94 -7.42 -4.74
C PRO A 65 26.47 -6.88 -6.10
N ARG A 66 27.42 -6.62 -7.01
CA ARG A 66 27.09 -6.24 -8.39
C ARG A 66 26.28 -7.34 -9.07
N GLY A 67 25.19 -6.95 -9.73
CA GLY A 67 24.30 -7.88 -10.44
C GLY A 67 23.32 -8.65 -9.54
N TRP A 68 23.33 -8.43 -8.23
CA TRP A 68 22.29 -8.97 -7.35
C TRP A 68 20.92 -8.36 -7.70
N SER A 69 19.88 -9.18 -7.58
CA SER A 69 18.48 -8.83 -7.80
C SER A 69 17.62 -9.63 -6.84
N SER A 70 16.52 -9.05 -6.35
CA SER A 70 15.50 -9.81 -5.61
C SER A 70 14.64 -10.69 -6.52
N GLN A 71 14.86 -10.65 -7.85
CA GLN A 71 14.17 -11.53 -8.78
C GLN A 71 14.30 -12.99 -8.36
N GLY A 72 13.17 -13.63 -8.06
CA GLY A 72 13.12 -15.03 -7.65
C GLY A 72 13.25 -15.26 -6.14
N LEU A 73 13.54 -14.23 -5.35
CA LEU A 73 13.35 -14.28 -3.90
C LEU A 73 11.85 -14.36 -3.63
N LYS A 74 11.42 -15.41 -2.94
CA LYS A 74 10.01 -15.62 -2.65
C LYS A 74 9.71 -15.29 -1.20
N ALA A 75 8.63 -14.57 -0.97
CA ALA A 75 8.25 -14.14 0.36
C ALA A 75 8.09 -15.30 1.35
N TRP A 76 7.48 -16.40 0.91
CA TRP A 76 7.29 -17.59 1.75
C TRP A 76 8.58 -18.32 2.08
N ASP A 77 9.53 -18.43 1.14
CA ASP A 77 10.83 -19.06 1.42
C ASP A 77 11.59 -18.27 2.49
N VAL A 78 11.44 -16.93 2.47
CA VAL A 78 11.99 -16.05 3.50
C VAL A 78 11.26 -16.21 4.83
N VAL A 79 9.93 -16.29 4.82
CA VAL A 79 9.12 -16.45 6.04
C VAL A 79 9.36 -17.80 6.70
N ASP A 80 9.57 -18.88 5.93
CA ASP A 80 9.78 -20.22 6.47
C ASP A 80 11.23 -20.48 6.92
N ASP A 81 12.21 -19.78 6.33
CA ASP A 81 13.63 -19.85 6.73
C ASP A 81 14.28 -18.46 6.68
N PRO A 82 13.96 -17.56 7.62
CA PRO A 82 14.51 -16.20 7.65
C PRO A 82 16.02 -16.21 7.91
N ALA A 83 16.51 -17.18 8.70
CA ALA A 83 17.93 -17.32 9.02
C ALA A 83 18.75 -17.69 7.77
N GLY A 84 18.27 -18.66 6.97
CA GLY A 84 18.89 -19.03 5.70
C GLY A 84 18.87 -17.90 4.65
N HIS A 85 17.90 -16.99 4.77
CA HIS A 85 17.75 -15.84 3.86
C HIS A 85 18.27 -14.51 4.42
N ALA A 86 18.93 -14.48 5.57
CA ALA A 86 19.33 -13.23 6.25
C ALA A 86 20.11 -12.27 5.35
N GLY A 87 21.08 -12.78 4.57
CA GLY A 87 21.85 -11.97 3.63
C GLY A 87 21.06 -11.49 2.41
N ALA A 88 19.98 -12.19 2.01
CA ALA A 88 19.07 -11.73 0.96
C ALA A 88 18.13 -10.64 1.49
N ILE A 89 17.62 -10.81 2.71
CA ILE A 89 16.80 -9.81 3.42
C ILE A 89 17.58 -8.50 3.58
N GLU A 90 18.83 -8.57 4.03
CA GLU A 90 19.67 -7.38 4.20
C GLU A 90 19.85 -6.60 2.88
N ARG A 91 20.11 -7.31 1.78
CA ARG A 91 20.24 -6.71 0.44
C ARG A 91 18.93 -6.13 -0.07
N TYR A 92 17.82 -6.83 0.17
CA TYR A 92 16.48 -6.36 -0.17
C TYR A 92 16.20 -5.02 0.51
N ARG A 93 16.38 -4.94 1.84
CA ARG A 93 16.19 -3.72 2.62
C ARG A 93 17.09 -2.58 2.14
N ALA A 94 18.36 -2.87 1.83
CA ALA A 94 19.30 -1.86 1.36
C ALA A 94 18.87 -1.26 0.00
N LEU A 95 18.42 -2.09 -0.94
CA LEU A 95 17.92 -1.61 -2.24
C LEU A 95 16.53 -0.96 -2.13
N TYR A 96 15.64 -1.46 -1.28
CA TYR A 96 14.36 -0.83 -0.98
C TYR A 96 14.57 0.58 -0.40
N GLY A 97 15.47 0.74 0.57
CA GLY A 97 15.82 2.05 1.11
C GLY A 97 16.42 2.99 0.04
N ALA A 98 17.25 2.46 -0.87
CA ALA A 98 17.78 3.23 -1.99
C ALA A 98 16.70 3.63 -3.01
N SER A 99 15.71 2.77 -3.25
CA SER A 99 14.59 3.08 -4.14
C SER A 99 13.69 4.16 -3.56
N ILE A 100 13.42 4.12 -2.26
CA ILE A 100 12.63 5.14 -1.57
C ILE A 100 13.35 6.49 -1.60
N GLU A 101 14.66 6.53 -1.35
CA GLU A 101 15.41 7.79 -1.43
C GLU A 101 15.46 8.37 -2.84
N TYR A 102 15.62 7.51 -3.85
CA TYR A 102 15.55 7.94 -5.24
C TYR A 102 14.17 8.52 -5.57
N LEU A 103 13.11 7.82 -5.16
CA LEU A 103 11.74 8.23 -5.37
C LEU A 103 11.46 9.59 -4.70
N ASP A 104 11.85 9.76 -3.45
CA ASP A 104 11.72 11.01 -2.71
C ASP A 104 12.35 12.20 -3.45
N ARG A 105 13.61 12.04 -3.90
CA ARG A 105 14.30 13.09 -4.67
C ARG A 105 13.63 13.41 -6.00
N VAL A 106 13.16 12.38 -6.72
CA VAL A 106 12.50 12.57 -8.02
C VAL A 106 11.14 13.24 -7.86
N VAL A 107 10.33 12.78 -6.91
CA VAL A 107 8.97 13.28 -6.64
C VAL A 107 9.03 14.70 -6.09
N SER A 108 9.86 14.97 -5.09
CA SER A 108 10.01 16.31 -4.52
C SER A 108 10.44 17.32 -5.60
N GLY A 109 11.47 16.99 -6.39
CA GLY A 109 11.90 17.86 -7.47
C GLY A 109 10.88 17.99 -8.62
N PHE A 110 10.00 17.02 -8.82
CA PHE A 110 8.88 17.15 -9.75
C PHE A 110 7.81 18.11 -9.22
N ILE A 111 7.44 17.97 -7.94
CA ILE A 111 6.44 18.81 -7.28
C ILE A 111 6.88 20.27 -7.25
N ASP A 112 8.13 20.55 -6.89
CA ASP A 112 8.70 21.91 -6.92
C ASP A 112 8.56 22.53 -8.31
N ARG A 113 8.98 21.80 -9.35
CA ARG A 113 8.88 22.27 -10.74
C ARG A 113 7.43 22.45 -11.20
N LEU A 114 6.51 21.60 -10.74
CA LEU A 114 5.09 21.70 -11.06
C LEU A 114 4.51 22.98 -10.47
N LEU A 115 4.76 23.24 -9.18
CA LEU A 115 4.28 24.41 -8.46
C LEU A 115 4.91 25.70 -9.00
N ASP A 116 6.19 25.70 -9.38
CA ASP A 116 6.85 26.85 -10.01
C ASP A 116 6.33 27.15 -11.42
N ALA A 117 5.93 26.11 -12.17
CA ALA A 117 5.50 26.25 -13.56
C ALA A 117 4.07 26.78 -13.71
N THR A 118 3.27 26.76 -12.65
CA THR A 118 1.86 27.14 -12.66
C THR A 118 1.58 28.26 -11.65
N ASP A 119 0.67 29.17 -11.98
CA ASP A 119 0.08 30.12 -11.03
C ASP A 119 -1.30 29.66 -10.54
N ARG A 120 -1.76 28.50 -10.99
CA ARG A 120 -3.03 27.91 -10.59
C ARG A 120 -2.91 27.26 -9.21
N GLU A 121 -3.97 27.40 -8.41
CA GLU A 121 -4.14 26.62 -7.19
C GLU A 121 -3.99 25.13 -7.51
N THR A 122 -2.98 24.50 -6.92
CA THR A 122 -2.58 23.12 -7.23
C THR A 122 -2.29 22.41 -5.93
N THR A 123 -3.16 21.48 -5.55
CA THR A 123 -2.94 20.57 -4.42
C THR A 123 -2.43 19.23 -4.94
N VAL A 124 -1.36 18.73 -4.33
CA VAL A 124 -0.85 17.38 -4.61
C VAL A 124 -1.22 16.47 -3.45
N VAL A 125 -1.81 15.32 -3.77
CA VAL A 125 -2.10 14.24 -2.80
C VAL A 125 -1.11 13.12 -3.09
N LEU A 126 -0.19 12.86 -2.16
CA LEU A 126 0.79 11.79 -2.24
C LEU A 126 0.37 10.65 -1.32
N THR A 127 0.29 9.43 -1.86
CA THR A 127 0.00 8.20 -1.11
C THR A 127 0.62 6.99 -1.79
N ALA A 128 0.72 5.87 -1.08
CA ALA A 128 0.98 4.54 -1.65
C ALA A 128 -0.27 3.68 -1.58
N ASP A 129 -0.43 2.71 -2.48
CA ASP A 129 -1.53 1.74 -2.51
C ASP A 129 -1.44 0.72 -1.36
N HIS A 130 -0.23 0.26 -1.06
CA HIS A 130 0.11 -0.53 0.13
C HIS A 130 1.60 -0.34 0.49
N GLY A 131 2.00 -0.93 1.61
CA GLY A 131 3.38 -1.02 2.05
C GLY A 131 3.98 -2.43 1.82
N GLU A 132 5.05 -2.74 2.54
CA GLU A 132 5.82 -3.97 2.37
C GLU A 132 6.35 -4.44 3.74
N ASN A 133 6.18 -5.73 4.06
CA ASN A 133 6.88 -6.28 5.22
C ASN A 133 8.35 -6.53 4.88
N LEU A 134 9.23 -6.12 5.78
CA LEU A 134 10.66 -6.17 5.57
C LEU A 134 11.34 -7.25 6.42
N ALA A 135 10.62 -8.19 7.02
CA ALA A 135 11.11 -9.17 8.00
C ALA A 135 11.64 -8.54 9.30
N LEU A 136 11.10 -7.37 9.68
CA LEU A 136 11.44 -6.70 10.92
C LEU A 136 10.64 -7.31 12.08
N PRO A 137 11.10 -7.14 13.34
CA PRO A 137 10.28 -7.53 14.51
C PRO A 137 8.91 -6.83 14.53
N ALA A 138 8.84 -5.59 14.02
CA ALA A 138 7.59 -4.85 13.89
C ALA A 138 6.61 -5.46 12.86
N ASP A 139 7.11 -6.30 11.95
CA ASP A 139 6.30 -7.02 10.98
C ASP A 139 6.11 -8.50 11.40
N ASP A 140 6.44 -8.86 12.64
CA ASP A 140 6.47 -10.25 13.14
C ASP A 140 7.33 -11.19 12.27
N GLY A 141 8.41 -10.65 11.68
CA GLY A 141 9.28 -11.39 10.77
C GLY A 141 8.65 -11.70 9.40
N LEU A 142 7.43 -11.23 9.13
CA LEU A 142 6.80 -11.36 7.82
C LEU A 142 7.62 -10.67 6.74
N PHE A 143 7.54 -11.18 5.52
CA PHE A 143 8.24 -10.61 4.37
C PHE A 143 7.27 -10.52 3.20
N GLY A 144 7.35 -9.44 2.43
CA GLY A 144 6.38 -9.20 1.35
C GLY A 144 5.04 -8.69 1.89
N HIS A 145 3.99 -8.83 1.09
CA HIS A 145 2.64 -8.34 1.41
C HIS A 145 1.54 -9.41 1.22
N VAL A 146 1.92 -10.69 1.21
CA VAL A 146 0.96 -11.80 1.02
C VAL A 146 0.20 -12.10 2.30
N THR A 147 -1.14 -12.02 2.25
CA THR A 147 -2.09 -12.40 3.32
C THR A 147 -1.71 -11.82 4.70
N SER A 148 -1.35 -10.53 4.71
CA SER A 148 -0.88 -9.79 5.89
C SER A 148 -1.63 -8.47 6.05
N LEU A 149 -1.95 -8.10 7.30
CA LEU A 149 -2.49 -6.79 7.69
C LEU A 149 -1.58 -6.12 8.75
N SER A 150 -0.28 -6.39 8.69
CA SER A 150 0.74 -5.71 9.49
C SER A 150 0.80 -4.21 9.17
N GLU A 151 1.28 -3.41 10.12
CA GLU A 151 1.49 -1.97 9.88
C GLU A 151 2.45 -1.71 8.71
N GLY A 152 3.47 -2.56 8.51
CA GLY A 152 4.35 -2.49 7.34
C GLY A 152 3.60 -2.52 5.99
N VAL A 153 2.42 -3.15 5.92
CA VAL A 153 1.61 -3.29 4.69
C VAL A 153 0.47 -2.27 4.61
N ILE A 154 -0.22 -1.96 5.71
CA ILE A 154 -1.45 -1.15 5.64
C ILE A 154 -1.28 0.31 6.09
N HIS A 155 -0.17 0.64 6.77
CA HIS A 155 0.12 2.01 7.18
C HIS A 155 0.93 2.74 6.09
N VAL A 156 0.22 3.30 5.11
CA VAL A 156 0.81 4.04 3.99
C VAL A 156 0.86 5.55 4.24
N PRO A 157 1.81 6.29 3.61
CA PRO A 157 1.81 7.74 3.69
C PRO A 157 0.54 8.34 3.07
N LEU A 158 0.07 9.45 3.63
CA LEU A 158 -0.92 10.33 3.00
C LEU A 158 -0.51 11.78 3.27
N VAL A 159 0.07 12.44 2.27
CA VAL A 159 0.57 13.81 2.39
C VAL A 159 -0.20 14.73 1.45
N LEU A 160 -0.70 15.84 2.00
CA LEU A 160 -1.30 16.92 1.23
C LEU A 160 -0.29 18.05 1.08
N ILE A 161 0.13 18.31 -0.14
CA ILE A 161 1.08 19.38 -0.45
C ILE A 161 0.33 20.52 -1.11
N ASN A 162 0.51 21.72 -0.59
CA ASN A 162 -0.24 22.91 -0.97
C ASN A 162 -1.78 22.71 -0.96
N PRO A 163 -2.36 22.19 0.15
CA PRO A 163 -3.82 22.06 0.25
C PRO A 163 -4.50 23.43 0.48
N PRO A 164 -5.84 23.51 0.32
CA PRO A 164 -6.61 24.67 0.76
C PRO A 164 -6.34 25.00 2.24
N ALA A 165 -6.58 26.25 2.61
CA ALA A 165 -6.41 26.68 4.00
C ALA A 165 -7.30 25.87 4.98
N GLY A 166 -6.83 25.71 6.21
CA GLY A 166 -7.59 25.06 7.29
C GLY A 166 -7.11 23.64 7.65
N TYR A 167 -6.15 23.08 6.91
CA TYR A 167 -5.44 21.88 7.36
C TYR A 167 -4.33 22.24 8.38
N PRO A 168 -4.20 21.48 9.49
CA PRO A 168 -3.02 21.56 10.34
C PRO A 168 -1.82 20.87 9.66
N GLU A 169 -0.61 21.08 10.18
CA GLU A 169 0.62 20.44 9.67
C GLU A 169 0.56 18.91 9.80
N ARG A 170 0.01 18.40 10.91
CA ARG A 170 -0.21 16.98 11.17
C ARG A 170 -1.65 16.76 11.62
N ILE A 171 -2.24 15.69 11.12
CA ILE A 171 -3.61 15.30 11.42
C ILE A 171 -3.53 13.97 12.15
N GLU A 172 -3.99 13.97 13.40
CA GLU A 172 -4.02 12.79 14.24
C GLU A 172 -5.24 11.92 13.93
N GLY A 173 -5.08 10.62 14.19
CA GLY A 173 -6.10 9.61 13.95
C GLY A 173 -5.90 8.84 12.66
N THR A 174 -6.76 7.86 12.44
CA THR A 174 -6.69 6.97 11.29
C THR A 174 -7.44 7.57 10.09
N PHE A 175 -6.94 7.30 8.88
CA PHE A 175 -7.60 7.61 7.62
C PHE A 175 -7.61 6.37 6.74
N SER A 176 -8.76 6.02 6.18
CA SER A 176 -8.87 4.91 5.22
C SER A 176 -8.85 5.43 3.79
N HIS A 177 -8.12 4.73 2.92
CA HIS A 177 -8.21 4.90 1.46
C HIS A 177 -9.62 4.79 0.90
N LEU A 178 -10.54 4.11 1.60
CA LEU A 178 -11.96 4.09 1.24
C LEU A 178 -12.61 5.48 1.25
N ASP A 179 -12.01 6.47 1.93
CA ASP A 179 -12.46 7.86 1.96
C ASP A 179 -11.65 8.78 1.02
N LEU A 180 -10.66 8.25 0.27
CA LEU A 180 -9.83 9.02 -0.66
C LEU A 180 -10.68 9.72 -1.74
N ARG A 181 -11.72 9.05 -2.26
CA ARG A 181 -12.64 9.65 -3.24
C ARG A 181 -13.29 10.94 -2.72
N ARG A 182 -13.63 10.98 -1.42
CA ARG A 182 -14.28 12.14 -0.80
C ARG A 182 -13.28 13.26 -0.60
N LEU A 183 -12.07 12.91 -0.14
CA LEU A 183 -10.97 13.85 0.01
C LEU A 183 -10.67 14.53 -1.33
N VAL A 184 -10.41 13.76 -2.38
CA VAL A 184 -10.08 14.29 -3.71
C VAL A 184 -11.24 15.10 -4.30
N ALA A 185 -12.48 14.61 -4.21
CA ALA A 185 -13.63 15.34 -4.72
C ALA A 185 -13.83 16.68 -4.00
N GLY A 186 -13.76 16.72 -2.67
CA GLY A 186 -13.91 17.96 -1.93
C GLY A 186 -12.77 18.95 -2.19
N LEU A 187 -11.52 18.48 -2.26
CA LEU A 187 -10.38 19.32 -2.67
C LEU A 187 -10.59 19.92 -4.07
N ALA A 188 -11.10 19.13 -5.03
CA ALA A 188 -11.40 19.61 -6.39
C ALA A 188 -12.53 20.66 -6.42
N HIS A 189 -13.36 20.73 -5.39
CA HIS A 189 -14.39 21.75 -5.20
C HIS A 189 -13.93 22.95 -4.35
N GLY A 190 -12.65 23.01 -3.99
CA GLY A 190 -12.10 24.07 -3.12
C GLY A 190 -12.56 23.95 -1.66
N GLU A 191 -13.02 22.78 -1.25
CA GLU A 191 -13.39 22.49 0.13
C GLU A 191 -12.16 22.10 0.96
N THR A 192 -12.34 22.07 2.28
CA THR A 192 -11.37 21.50 3.23
C THR A 192 -11.98 20.24 3.87
N PRO A 193 -12.07 19.09 3.16
CA PRO A 193 -12.63 17.88 3.73
C PRO A 193 -11.90 17.45 4.99
N SER A 194 -12.64 17.23 6.07
CA SER A 194 -12.07 16.56 7.25
C SER A 194 -11.47 15.23 6.83
N VAL A 195 -10.23 14.97 7.22
CA VAL A 195 -9.54 13.67 7.06
C VAL A 195 -9.56 12.85 8.36
N ALA A 196 -10.21 13.36 9.41
CA ALA A 196 -10.45 12.54 10.59
C ALA A 196 -11.46 11.44 10.24
N ASN A 197 -11.23 10.23 10.76
CA ASN A 197 -12.05 9.06 10.47
C ASN A 197 -13.52 9.30 10.85
N ARG A 198 -14.35 9.54 9.83
CA ARG A 198 -15.76 9.90 10.01
C ARG A 198 -16.68 8.69 10.14
N ARG A 199 -16.17 7.48 9.84
CA ARG A 199 -16.92 6.22 9.80
C ARG A 199 -16.77 5.38 11.07
N GLY A 200 -16.16 5.93 12.12
CA GLY A 200 -15.75 5.17 13.29
C GLY A 200 -14.34 4.59 13.11
N PRO A 201 -14.02 3.47 13.76
CA PRO A 201 -12.69 2.90 13.72
C PRO A 201 -12.26 2.49 12.29
N ALA A 202 -10.97 2.65 11.96
CA ALA A 202 -10.43 2.14 10.70
C ALA A 202 -10.47 0.61 10.69
N ALA A 203 -10.70 0.02 9.52
CA ALA A 203 -10.69 -1.42 9.35
C ALA A 203 -10.10 -1.81 8.00
N ALA A 204 -9.56 -3.02 7.93
CA ALA A 204 -9.10 -3.64 6.69
C ALA A 204 -9.45 -5.14 6.69
N GLU A 205 -9.59 -5.71 5.49
CA GLU A 205 -9.72 -7.15 5.31
C GLU A 205 -8.92 -7.59 4.08
N VAL A 206 -8.32 -8.78 4.19
CA VAL A 206 -7.72 -9.50 3.07
C VAL A 206 -8.37 -10.88 3.00
N ILE A 207 -8.67 -11.30 1.78
CA ILE A 207 -9.40 -12.53 1.51
C ILE A 207 -8.53 -13.41 0.61
N GLY A 208 -7.97 -14.46 1.20
CA GLY A 208 -7.11 -15.43 0.51
C GLY A 208 -5.81 -14.82 -0.01
N VAL A 209 -5.37 -15.27 -1.19
CA VAL A 209 -4.17 -14.76 -1.87
C VAL A 209 -4.51 -14.11 -3.22
N THR A 210 -3.63 -13.25 -3.69
CA THR A 210 -3.72 -12.69 -5.05
C THR A 210 -3.42 -13.75 -6.12
N PRO A 211 -4.01 -13.62 -7.33
CA PRO A 211 -3.69 -14.52 -8.45
C PRO A 211 -2.19 -14.52 -8.73
N SER A 212 -1.62 -15.69 -9.07
CA SER A 212 -0.16 -16.00 -9.16
C SER A 212 0.48 -16.54 -7.87
N ASN A 213 -0.28 -16.62 -6.78
CA ASN A 213 0.13 -17.27 -5.55
C ASN A 213 -0.56 -18.63 -5.32
N ASP A 214 -1.15 -19.23 -6.35
CA ASP A 214 -1.82 -20.54 -6.28
C ASP A 214 -0.95 -21.65 -5.63
N PRO A 215 0.37 -21.73 -5.90
CA PRO A 215 1.23 -22.72 -5.24
C PRO A 215 1.28 -22.59 -3.70
N LEU A 216 1.01 -21.39 -3.15
CA LEU A 216 0.90 -21.19 -1.70
C LEU A 216 -0.36 -21.85 -1.16
N VAL A 217 -1.49 -21.63 -1.82
CA VAL A 217 -2.77 -22.24 -1.45
C VAL A 217 -2.68 -23.77 -1.54
N GLU A 218 -2.00 -24.30 -2.56
CA GLU A 218 -1.77 -25.74 -2.68
C GLU A 218 -0.93 -26.32 -1.55
N ARG A 219 0.02 -25.54 -1.00
CA ARG A 219 0.91 -25.97 0.07
C ARG A 219 0.22 -25.97 1.43
N ASP A 220 -0.53 -24.92 1.75
CA ASP A 220 -1.27 -24.79 3.00
C ASP A 220 -2.50 -23.90 2.78
N PRO A 221 -3.64 -24.48 2.35
CA PRO A 221 -4.83 -23.71 2.04
C PRO A 221 -5.42 -23.04 3.29
N ASP A 222 -5.26 -23.66 4.46
CA ASP A 222 -5.80 -23.14 5.72
C ASP A 222 -5.03 -21.91 6.20
N ARG A 223 -3.73 -21.84 5.90
CA ARG A 223 -2.92 -20.63 6.12
C ARG A 223 -3.16 -19.60 5.02
N TRP A 224 -3.01 -19.95 3.75
CA TRP A 224 -2.91 -18.93 2.69
C TRP A 224 -4.28 -18.50 2.13
N ASP A 225 -5.26 -19.39 2.05
CA ASP A 225 -6.62 -19.09 1.58
C ASP A 225 -7.57 -18.72 2.74
N ARG A 226 -7.08 -17.93 3.68
CA ARG A 226 -7.86 -17.47 4.84
C ARG A 226 -8.26 -16.02 4.71
N LEU A 227 -9.38 -15.68 5.35
CA LEU A 227 -9.77 -14.30 5.54
C LEU A 227 -9.06 -13.78 6.79
N VAL A 228 -8.41 -12.62 6.68
CA VAL A 228 -7.82 -11.89 7.81
C VAL A 228 -8.47 -10.52 7.88
N ARG A 229 -8.78 -10.05 9.08
CA ARG A 229 -9.40 -8.75 9.34
C ARG A 229 -8.66 -8.02 10.41
N CYS A 230 -8.69 -6.69 10.34
CA CYS A 230 -8.30 -5.86 11.46
C CYS A 230 -9.23 -4.66 11.64
N VAL A 231 -9.31 -4.19 12.88
CA VAL A 231 -9.98 -2.93 13.25
C VAL A 231 -9.12 -2.20 14.29
N TYR A 232 -8.99 -0.89 14.15
CA TYR A 232 -8.23 -0.04 15.06
C TYR A 232 -9.14 0.60 16.11
N GLU A 233 -8.73 0.62 17.37
CA GLU A 233 -9.33 1.47 18.40
C GLU A 233 -8.22 2.20 19.15
N ASN A 234 -8.18 3.52 19.04
CA ASN A 234 -7.12 4.35 19.60
C ASN A 234 -5.71 3.89 19.15
N ALA A 235 -4.88 3.47 20.11
CA ALA A 235 -3.53 2.94 19.90
C ALA A 235 -3.49 1.40 19.91
N ALA A 236 -4.63 0.74 19.71
CA ALA A 236 -4.73 -0.71 19.59
C ALA A 236 -5.22 -1.11 18.19
N LYS A 237 -4.74 -2.24 17.69
CA LYS A 237 -5.22 -2.91 16.50
C LYS A 237 -5.60 -4.34 16.84
N HIS A 238 -6.85 -4.68 16.59
CA HIS A 238 -7.40 -6.02 16.78
C HIS A 238 -7.36 -6.77 15.45
N VAL A 239 -6.65 -7.89 15.38
CA VAL A 239 -6.52 -8.73 14.17
C VAL A 239 -7.11 -10.10 14.44
N TRP A 240 -7.92 -10.61 13.53
CA TRP A 240 -8.43 -11.99 13.61
C TRP A 240 -8.63 -12.59 12.23
N ASP A 241 -8.76 -13.91 12.17
CA ASP A 241 -8.94 -14.61 10.91
C ASP A 241 -10.10 -15.63 10.91
N SER A 242 -10.31 -16.27 9.76
CA SER A 242 -11.35 -17.29 9.59
C SER A 242 -11.06 -18.63 10.26
N ARG A 243 -9.86 -18.84 10.81
CA ARG A 243 -9.52 -20.02 11.64
C ARG A 243 -9.92 -19.84 13.10
N GLY A 244 -10.13 -18.58 13.51
CA GLY A 244 -10.45 -18.22 14.88
C GLY A 244 -9.24 -17.66 15.64
N ASP A 245 -8.11 -17.48 14.96
CA ASP A 245 -6.93 -16.86 15.55
C ASP A 245 -7.23 -15.38 15.81
N TYR A 246 -6.76 -14.87 16.94
CA TYR A 246 -6.93 -13.48 17.36
C TYR A 246 -5.63 -12.94 17.97
N THR A 247 -5.28 -11.71 17.62
CA THR A 247 -4.11 -11.02 18.17
C THR A 247 -4.42 -9.55 18.32
N GLU A 248 -4.08 -8.98 19.48
CA GLU A 248 -4.10 -7.55 19.72
C GLU A 248 -2.69 -6.99 19.56
N TYR A 249 -2.59 -5.86 18.86
CA TYR A 249 -1.35 -5.14 18.65
C TYR A 249 -1.44 -3.76 19.27
N GLU A 250 -0.38 -3.37 19.95
CA GLU A 250 -0.10 -1.98 20.30
C GLU A 250 0.43 -1.25 19.07
N ILE A 251 -0.06 -0.03 18.86
CA ILE A 251 0.34 0.89 17.80
C ILE A 251 0.94 2.15 18.44
N ASP A 252 2.04 2.64 17.87
CA ASP A 252 2.66 3.90 18.28
C ASP A 252 2.56 4.92 17.14
N PRO A 253 1.70 5.95 17.26
CA PRO A 253 1.55 6.99 16.24
C PRO A 253 2.84 7.77 15.91
N GLU A 254 3.83 7.76 16.81
CA GLU A 254 5.13 8.40 16.60
C GLU A 254 6.15 7.48 15.92
N ARG A 255 5.80 6.21 15.71
CA ARG A 255 6.61 5.21 15.01
C ARG A 255 5.81 4.63 13.84
N PRO A 256 5.85 5.27 12.67
CA PRO A 256 5.15 4.77 11.49
C PRO A 256 5.52 3.32 11.17
N CYS A 257 4.56 2.56 10.64
CA CYS A 257 4.73 1.15 10.28
C CYS A 257 5.17 0.26 11.45
N TRP A 258 4.90 0.66 12.70
CA TRP A 258 5.25 -0.11 13.89
C TRP A 258 4.04 -0.70 14.59
N GLN A 259 4.16 -1.97 14.95
CA GLN A 259 3.24 -2.67 15.85
C GLN A 259 4.03 -3.56 16.80
N ARG A 260 3.39 -3.96 17.89
CA ARG A 260 3.86 -5.03 18.78
C ARG A 260 2.69 -5.81 19.30
N ARG A 261 2.78 -7.14 19.31
CA ARG A 261 1.76 -7.98 19.94
C ARG A 261 1.65 -7.66 21.43
N ALA A 262 0.44 -7.41 21.92
CA ALA A 262 0.17 -7.05 23.31
C ALA A 262 0.40 -8.19 24.30
N ASP A 263 0.46 -9.44 23.82
CA ASP A 263 0.70 -10.65 24.62
C ASP A 263 2.19 -10.99 24.80
N VAL A 264 3.10 -10.26 24.14
CA VAL A 264 4.54 -10.47 24.23
C VAL A 264 5.16 -9.43 25.17
N ASP A 265 5.79 -9.90 26.25
CA ASP A 265 6.54 -9.04 27.18
C ASP A 265 7.61 -8.21 26.46
N ALA A 266 7.74 -6.94 26.84
CA ALA A 266 8.60 -5.96 26.19
C ALA A 266 10.08 -6.39 26.02
N ASP A 267 10.56 -7.27 26.91
CA ASP A 267 11.95 -7.73 26.99
C ASP A 267 12.30 -8.87 26.01
N VAL A 268 11.31 -9.48 25.33
CA VAL A 268 11.53 -10.67 24.46
C VAL A 268 11.61 -10.29 22.96
N SER A 269 11.30 -9.04 22.61
CA SER A 269 11.21 -8.57 21.21
C SER A 269 12.54 -8.49 20.42
N ALA A 270 13.68 -8.85 21.04
CA ALA A 270 15.01 -8.72 20.45
C ALA A 270 15.59 -10.00 19.84
N THR A 271 14.92 -11.15 19.96
CA THR A 271 15.40 -12.41 19.39
C THR A 271 14.48 -12.88 18.27
N ASN A 272 15.04 -12.96 17.05
CA ASN A 272 14.48 -13.68 15.91
C ASN A 272 14.18 -15.14 16.33
N ALA A 273 12.99 -15.39 16.82
CA ALA A 273 12.48 -16.71 17.09
C ALA A 273 11.12 -16.80 16.44
N ASP A 274 10.88 -17.92 15.75
CA ASP A 274 9.60 -18.30 15.18
C ASP A 274 8.47 -18.06 16.18
N VAL A 275 7.75 -16.95 16.05
CA VAL A 275 6.45 -16.77 16.71
C VAL A 275 5.36 -17.13 15.71
N ASN A 276 5.52 -18.29 15.07
CA ASN A 276 4.39 -19.04 14.54
C ASN A 276 3.92 -20.03 15.62
N THR A 277 3.77 -19.53 16.84
CA THR A 277 3.11 -20.26 17.90
C THR A 277 1.62 -20.03 17.72
N ASP A 278 0.89 -21.09 17.39
CA ASP A 278 -0.51 -21.27 17.75
C ASP A 278 -0.61 -20.99 19.27
N THR A 279 -0.74 -19.72 19.64
CA THR A 279 -1.09 -19.34 20.99
C THR A 279 -2.57 -19.62 21.10
N ASP A 280 -2.87 -20.75 21.74
CA ASP A 280 -4.20 -21.18 22.19
C ASP A 280 -4.70 -20.19 23.27
N THR A 281 -4.87 -18.93 22.88
CA THR A 281 -5.52 -17.93 23.69
C THR A 281 -7.00 -18.07 23.39
N ASN A 282 -7.78 -18.41 24.41
CA ASN A 282 -9.25 -18.30 24.44
C ASN A 282 -9.75 -16.85 24.24
N ALA A 283 -8.90 -15.95 23.75
CA ALA A 283 -9.18 -14.56 23.47
C ALA A 283 -9.92 -14.47 22.13
N SER A 284 -11.00 -13.70 22.12
CA SER A 284 -11.79 -13.41 20.92
C SER A 284 -11.75 -11.91 20.68
N PRO A 285 -11.89 -11.47 19.42
CA PRO A 285 -11.99 -10.05 19.12
C PRO A 285 -13.18 -9.43 19.87
N PRO A 286 -13.09 -8.16 20.30
CA PRO A 286 -14.21 -7.45 20.91
C PRO A 286 -15.44 -7.49 20.00
N ALA A 287 -16.63 -7.63 20.57
CA ALA A 287 -17.88 -7.72 19.80
C ALA A 287 -18.06 -6.53 18.85
N TRP A 288 -17.73 -5.32 19.33
CA TRP A 288 -17.80 -4.08 18.54
C TRP A 288 -16.90 -4.13 17.29
N ALA A 289 -15.75 -4.82 17.35
CA ALA A 289 -14.83 -4.96 16.23
C ALA A 289 -15.39 -5.94 15.20
N THR A 290 -16.01 -7.04 15.65
CA THR A 290 -16.65 -8.00 14.75
C THR A 290 -17.90 -7.44 14.08
N ASP A 291 -18.67 -6.60 14.79
CA ASP A 291 -19.88 -5.94 14.29
C ASP A 291 -19.59 -4.91 13.19
N PHE A 292 -18.33 -4.50 13.04
CA PHE A 292 -17.88 -3.66 11.93
C PHE A 292 -18.09 -4.32 10.57
N PHE A 293 -18.07 -5.66 10.52
CA PHE A 293 -18.22 -6.43 9.29
C PHE A 293 -19.59 -7.13 9.25
N ALA A 294 -20.29 -7.00 8.13
CA ALA A 294 -21.63 -7.56 7.97
C ALA A 294 -21.70 -9.11 8.00
N VAL A 295 -20.59 -9.79 7.69
CA VAL A 295 -20.49 -11.26 7.62
C VAL A 295 -19.42 -11.72 8.59
N ARG A 296 -19.65 -12.79 9.36
CA ARG A 296 -18.62 -13.31 10.28
C ARG A 296 -17.47 -13.97 9.53
N ALA A 297 -16.24 -13.84 10.05
CA ALA A 297 -15.05 -14.45 9.46
C ALA A 297 -15.19 -15.97 9.26
N GLY A 298 -15.68 -16.70 10.28
CA GLY A 298 -15.90 -18.15 10.18
C GLY A 298 -17.06 -18.58 9.28
N GLU A 299 -17.96 -17.66 8.88
CA GLU A 299 -19.02 -17.94 7.90
C GLU A 299 -18.49 -17.92 6.46
N TYR A 300 -17.42 -17.17 6.20
CA TYR A 300 -16.76 -17.10 4.89
C TYR A 300 -16.22 -18.47 4.43
N ARG A 301 -15.56 -19.22 5.32
CA ARG A 301 -15.05 -20.56 4.99
C ARG A 301 -16.17 -21.54 4.57
N ARG A 302 -17.38 -21.38 5.13
CA ARG A 302 -18.54 -22.23 4.81
C ARG A 302 -19.17 -21.87 3.46
N SER A 303 -19.19 -20.61 3.05
CA SER A 303 -19.69 -20.20 1.73
C SER A 303 -18.70 -20.52 0.60
N VAL A 304 -17.40 -20.63 0.92
CA VAL A 304 -16.31 -21.00 0.00
C VAL A 304 -16.08 -22.52 -0.06
N ALA A 305 -16.70 -23.34 0.78
CA ALA A 305 -16.61 -24.81 0.70
C ALA A 305 -17.46 -25.42 -0.45
N ALA A 306 -18.14 -24.61 -1.26
CA ALA A 306 -18.74 -25.06 -2.51
C ALA A 306 -17.62 -25.38 -3.53
N PRO A 307 -17.67 -26.54 -4.23
CA PRO A 307 -16.60 -26.98 -5.12
C PRO A 307 -16.13 -25.89 -6.09
N TYR A 308 -14.82 -25.80 -6.30
CA TYR A 308 -14.17 -24.86 -7.21
C TYR A 308 -14.67 -24.97 -8.66
N ASP A 309 -15.17 -26.16 -9.06
CA ASP A 309 -15.66 -26.47 -10.41
C ASP A 309 -16.89 -25.62 -10.82
N ASP A 310 -17.80 -25.34 -9.88
CA ASP A 310 -19.01 -24.53 -10.15
C ASP A 310 -18.70 -23.03 -10.37
N ARG A 311 -17.51 -22.55 -10.02
CA ARG A 311 -17.16 -21.12 -10.11
C ARG A 311 -16.55 -20.72 -11.45
N VAL A 312 -15.87 -21.65 -12.12
CA VAL A 312 -15.26 -21.39 -13.44
C VAL A 312 -16.31 -21.47 -14.54
N GLU A 313 -17.30 -22.36 -14.41
CA GLU A 313 -18.45 -22.36 -15.33
C GLU A 313 -19.25 -21.05 -15.26
N ASN A 314 -19.42 -20.47 -14.06
CA ASN A 314 -20.09 -19.17 -13.92
C ASN A 314 -19.25 -17.98 -14.45
N ARG A 315 -17.91 -18.03 -14.40
CA ARG A 315 -17.07 -16.96 -14.99
C ARG A 315 -16.93 -17.02 -16.51
N ARG A 316 -17.03 -18.22 -17.11
CA ARG A 316 -17.12 -18.35 -18.58
C ARG A 316 -18.53 -18.04 -19.10
N GLY A 317 -19.52 -18.06 -18.21
CA GLY A 317 -20.92 -17.79 -18.51
C GLY A 317 -21.34 -16.33 -18.57
N GLY A 318 -20.46 -15.33 -18.61
CA GLY A 318 -20.83 -13.94 -18.98
C GLY A 318 -21.88 -13.21 -18.11
N VAL A 319 -22.38 -13.80 -17.02
CA VAL A 319 -23.34 -13.15 -16.12
C VAL A 319 -22.57 -12.33 -15.11
N LEU A 320 -22.51 -11.02 -15.34
CA LEU A 320 -22.06 -10.08 -14.31
C LEU A 320 -23.09 -10.04 -13.18
N ASP A 321 -22.62 -9.85 -11.96
CA ASP A 321 -23.49 -9.55 -10.84
C ASP A 321 -24.38 -8.33 -11.19
N PRO A 322 -25.72 -8.37 -10.95
CA PRO A 322 -26.62 -7.28 -11.34
C PRO A 322 -26.29 -5.93 -10.68
N GLY A 323 -25.63 -5.92 -9.53
CA GLY A 323 -25.13 -4.69 -8.89
C GLY A 323 -23.92 -4.12 -9.63
N VAL A 324 -22.99 -4.98 -10.02
CA VAL A 324 -21.83 -4.61 -10.86
C VAL A 324 -22.30 -4.12 -12.23
N GLU A 325 -23.27 -4.80 -12.84
CA GLU A 325 -23.83 -4.45 -14.15
C GLU A 325 -24.46 -3.05 -14.14
N ARG A 326 -25.34 -2.77 -13.18
CA ARG A 326 -25.91 -1.42 -12.99
C ARG A 326 -24.82 -0.36 -12.80
N ARG A 327 -23.78 -0.67 -12.03
CA ARG A 327 -22.71 0.29 -11.76
C ARG A 327 -21.88 0.59 -13.01
N LEU A 328 -21.64 -0.40 -13.86
CA LEU A 328 -20.93 -0.21 -15.12
C LEU A 328 -21.75 0.61 -16.13
N GLU A 329 -23.07 0.45 -16.15
CA GLU A 329 -23.98 1.28 -16.95
C GLU A 329 -24.02 2.73 -16.46
N GLU A 330 -24.13 2.96 -15.16
CA GLU A 330 -24.05 4.30 -14.56
C GLU A 330 -22.75 5.03 -14.89
N LEU A 331 -21.66 4.27 -15.03
CA LEU A 331 -20.33 4.79 -15.32
C LEU A 331 -20.01 4.85 -16.84
N GLY A 332 -20.94 4.46 -17.71
CA GLY A 332 -20.79 4.56 -19.16
C GLY A 332 -19.82 3.57 -19.80
N TYR A 333 -19.55 2.45 -19.14
CA TYR A 333 -18.63 1.41 -19.63
C TYR A 333 -19.32 0.33 -20.50
N ARG A 334 -20.57 0.56 -20.94
CA ARG A 334 -21.31 -0.30 -21.89
C ARG A 334 -22.03 0.51 -22.97
#